data_AF-A0ABD1SD78-F1
#
_entry.id   AF-A0ABD1SD78-F1
#
_cell.length_a   1.000
_cell.length_b   1.000
_cell.length_c   1.000
_cell.angle_alpha   90.00
_cell.angle_beta   90.00
_cell.angle_gamma   90.00
#
_symmetry.space_group_name_H-M   'P 1'
#
loop_
_entity.id
_entity.type
_entity.pdbx_description
1 polymer ?
#
loop_
_entity_poly.entity_id
_entity_poly.type
_entity_poly.pdbx_seq_one_letter_code
_entity_poly.pdbx_strand_id
1 'polypeptide(L)'
;MDGSKLHVAILASPGIGHLIPVLVLANRLATHYGVEVSVLVVTSVFSPLESQLLKLPAERSLVHIIELPPVDISHLIKPDTKVVTQLCMMLREALPGVRSIISAMNHRP
;
A
#
# COMPACT_ATOMS: atom_id res chain seq x y z
N MET A 1 -2.44 -26.24 -18.19
CA MET A 1 -2.27 -24.89 -18.76
C MET A 1 -2.45 -23.95 -17.60
N ASP A 2 -1.37 -23.62 -16.92
CA ASP A 2 -1.41 -22.70 -15.78
C ASP A 2 -1.55 -21.30 -16.37
N GLY A 3 -2.79 -20.90 -16.65
CA GLY A 3 -3.09 -19.55 -17.09
C GLY A 3 -2.57 -18.59 -16.02
N SER A 4 -1.69 -17.67 -16.42
CA SER A 4 -1.15 -16.64 -15.54
C SER A 4 -2.31 -15.95 -14.82
N LYS A 5 -2.42 -16.20 -13.52
CA LYS A 5 -3.43 -15.58 -12.68
C LYS A 5 -3.17 -14.08 -12.67
N LEU A 6 -4.16 -13.27 -13.06
CA LEU A 6 -4.02 -11.82 -13.06
C LEU A 6 -3.65 -11.35 -11.63
N HIS A 7 -2.57 -10.58 -11.53
CA HIS A 7 -2.09 -9.99 -10.30
C HIS A 7 -2.31 -8.49 -10.37
N VAL A 8 -2.91 -7.90 -9.34
CA VAL A 8 -3.18 -6.47 -9.24
C VAL A 8 -2.39 -5.89 -8.08
N ALA A 9 -1.58 -4.86 -8.33
CA ALA A 9 -0.98 -4.07 -7.27
C ALA A 9 -1.76 -2.76 -7.06
N ILE A 10 -2.08 -2.45 -5.80
CA ILE A 10 -2.75 -1.21 -5.40
C ILE A 10 -1.88 -0.50 -4.37
N LEU A 11 -1.50 0.74 -4.66
CA LEU A 11 -0.76 1.59 -3.71
C LEU A 11 -1.75 2.40 -2.87
N ALA A 12 -1.75 2.19 -1.56
CA ALA A 12 -2.47 2.99 -0.58
C ALA A 12 -1.59 4.14 -0.10
N SER A 13 -2.02 5.36 -0.38
CA SER A 13 -1.44 6.58 0.21
C SER A 13 -1.58 6.59 1.73
N PRO A 14 -0.74 7.34 2.46
CA PRO A 14 -0.87 7.43 3.90
C PRO A 14 -2.24 7.96 4.33
N GLY A 15 -2.74 7.47 5.47
CA GLY A 15 -4.05 7.81 6.01
C GLY A 15 -5.08 6.68 5.90
N ILE A 16 -5.82 6.47 7.00
CA ILE A 16 -6.92 5.49 7.09
C ILE A 16 -8.02 5.72 6.06
N GLY A 17 -8.27 6.99 5.68
CA GLY A 17 -9.22 7.35 4.64
C GLY A 17 -8.86 6.81 3.25
N HIS A 18 -7.59 6.46 3.00
CA HIS A 18 -7.16 5.77 1.79
C HIS A 18 -7.05 4.26 2.00
N LEU A 19 -6.52 3.84 3.17
CA LEU A 19 -6.28 2.43 3.46
C LEU A 19 -7.57 1.59 3.49
N ILE A 20 -8.60 2.04 4.21
CA ILE A 20 -9.87 1.30 4.31
C ILE A 20 -10.50 1.03 2.94
N PRO A 21 -10.76 2.05 2.09
CA PRO A 21 -11.39 1.79 0.80
C PRO A 21 -10.53 0.93 -0.13
N VAL A 22 -9.20 1.04 -0.06
CA VAL A 22 -8.28 0.17 -0.81
C VAL A 22 -8.42 -1.29 -0.36
N LEU A 23 -8.49 -1.56 0.94
CA LEU A 23 -8.67 -2.92 1.45
C LEU A 23 -10.05 -3.48 1.10
N VAL A 24 -11.10 -2.66 1.11
CA VAL A 24 -12.44 -3.06 0.63
C VAL A 24 -12.40 -3.39 -0.86
N LEU A 25 -11.74 -2.57 -1.68
CA LEU A 25 -11.58 -2.80 -3.11
C LEU A 25 -10.78 -4.07 -3.40
N ALA A 26 -9.64 -4.27 -2.73
CA ALA A 26 -8.79 -5.45 -2.87
C ALA A 26 -9.58 -6.73 -2.54
N ASN A 27 -10.34 -6.70 -1.44
CA ASN A 27 -11.22 -7.80 -1.07
C ASN A 27 -12.28 -8.09 -2.13
N ARG A 28 -12.92 -7.05 -2.70
CA ARG A 28 -13.91 -7.22 -3.78
C ARG A 28 -13.28 -7.79 -5.04
N LEU A 29 -12.08 -7.34 -5.41
CA LEU A 29 -11.35 -7.86 -6.57
C LEU A 29 -11.04 -9.35 -6.38
N ALA A 30 -10.48 -9.71 -5.24
CA ALA A 30 -10.18 -11.10 -4.90
C ALA A 30 -11.44 -11.99 -4.88
N THR A 31 -12.57 -11.53 -4.33
CA THR A 31 -13.77 -12.37 -4.25
C THR A 31 -14.55 -12.49 -5.53
N HIS A 32 -14.73 -11.38 -6.26
CA HIS A 32 -15.59 -11.38 -7.43
C HIS A 32 -14.87 -11.85 -8.69
N TYR A 33 -13.55 -11.67 -8.76
CA TYR A 33 -12.77 -11.96 -9.96
C TYR A 33 -11.68 -13.01 -9.73
N GLY A 34 -11.48 -13.48 -8.49
CA GLY A 34 -10.49 -14.51 -8.18
C GLY A 34 -9.04 -14.09 -8.45
N VAL A 35 -8.77 -12.79 -8.52
CA VAL A 35 -7.44 -12.23 -8.83
C VAL A 35 -6.59 -12.14 -7.58
N GLU A 36 -5.27 -12.25 -7.74
CA GLU A 36 -4.33 -11.97 -6.67
C GLU A 36 -4.18 -10.45 -6.54
N VAL A 37 -4.20 -9.93 -5.31
CA VAL A 37 -4.11 -8.49 -5.06
C VAL A 37 -3.03 -8.22 -4.02
N SER A 38 -2.03 -7.43 -4.39
CA SER A 38 -1.04 -6.88 -3.47
C SER A 38 -1.38 -5.43 -3.14
N VAL A 39 -1.66 -5.15 -1.87
CA VAL A 39 -1.89 -3.80 -1.34
C VAL A 39 -0.59 -3.31 -0.74
N LEU A 40 0.05 -2.36 -1.42
CA LEU A 40 1.26 -1.69 -0.96
C LEU A 40 0.86 -0.48 -0.12
N VAL A 41 1.28 -0.44 1.14
CA VAL A 41 0.84 0.58 2.10
C VAL A 41 2.00 1.51 2.44
N VAL A 42 1.83 2.80 2.14
CA VAL A 42 2.76 3.84 2.62
C VAL A 42 2.23 4.34 3.95
N THR A 43 2.86 3.95 5.05
CA THR A 43 2.46 4.39 6.38
C THR A 43 3.07 5.74 6.71
N SER A 44 2.30 6.55 7.45
CA SER A 44 2.81 7.78 8.06
C SER A 44 3.29 7.47 9.46
N VAL A 45 4.38 8.12 9.92
CA VAL A 45 4.93 8.00 11.29
C VAL A 45 3.87 8.30 12.37
N PHE A 46 2.76 8.94 11.99
CA PHE A 46 1.75 9.47 12.89
C PHE A 46 0.53 8.56 13.16
N SER A 47 0.45 7.31 12.63
CA SER A 47 -0.78 6.51 12.77
C SER A 47 -0.56 5.08 13.32
N PRO A 48 -0.61 4.90 14.66
CA PRO A 48 -0.66 3.57 15.30
C PRO A 48 -1.85 2.72 14.83
N LEU A 49 -2.93 3.39 14.42
CA LEU A 49 -4.17 2.77 13.99
C LEU A 49 -4.06 2.17 12.58
N GLU A 50 -3.20 2.71 11.70
CA GLU A 50 -2.86 2.06 10.43
C GLU A 50 -2.22 0.69 10.69
N SER A 51 -1.19 0.64 11.54
CA SER A 51 -0.50 -0.61 11.88
C SER A 51 -1.40 -1.65 12.57
N GLN A 52 -2.41 -1.22 13.33
CA GLN A 52 -3.41 -2.14 13.89
C GLN A 52 -4.32 -2.73 12.81
N LEU A 53 -4.70 -1.94 11.82
CA LEU A 53 -5.57 -2.37 10.73
C LEU A 53 -4.85 -3.36 9.80
N LEU A 54 -3.54 -3.22 9.61
CA LEU A 54 -2.69 -4.18 8.88
C LEU A 54 -2.53 -5.53 9.60
N LYS A 55 -2.74 -5.57 10.92
CA LYS A 55 -2.65 -6.80 11.73
C LYS A 55 -3.96 -7.60 11.76
N LEU A 56 -5.05 -7.05 11.21
CA LEU A 56 -6.30 -7.79 11.12
C LEU A 56 -6.10 -8.98 10.18
N PRO A 57 -6.59 -10.18 10.55
CA PRO A 57 -6.49 -11.35 9.69
C PRO A 57 -7.12 -11.05 8.33
N ALA A 58 -6.31 -11.09 7.26
CA ALA A 58 -6.87 -11.14 5.93
C ALA A 58 -7.56 -12.49 5.79
N GLU A 59 -8.89 -12.51 5.77
CA GLU A 59 -9.68 -13.75 5.69
C GLU A 59 -9.46 -14.55 4.38
N ARG A 60 -8.66 -14.03 3.45
CA ARG A 60 -8.64 -14.50 2.06
C ARG A 60 -7.21 -14.63 1.56
N SER A 61 -6.89 -15.83 1.08
CA SER A 61 -5.55 -16.22 0.57
C SER A 61 -5.04 -15.42 -0.62
N LEU A 62 -5.85 -14.55 -1.22
CA LEU A 62 -5.54 -13.81 -2.44
C LEU A 62 -5.25 -12.33 -2.23
N VAL A 63 -5.33 -11.82 -0.99
CA VAL A 63 -5.00 -10.43 -0.67
C VAL A 63 -3.74 -10.41 0.18
N HIS A 64 -2.69 -9.79 -0.35
CA HIS A 64 -1.41 -9.61 0.30
C HIS A 64 -1.25 -8.16 0.70
N ILE A 65 -1.01 -7.90 1.98
CA ILE A 65 -0.78 -6.55 2.49
C ILE A 65 0.73 -6.40 2.71
N ILE A 66 1.34 -5.42 2.05
CA ILE A 66 2.78 -5.17 2.09
C ILE A 66 3.00 -3.75 2.60
N GLU A 67 3.51 -3.63 3.83
CA GLU A 67 3.90 -2.35 4.39
C GLU A 67 5.24 -1.91 3.80
N LEU A 68 5.32 -0.66 3.32
CA LEU A 68 6.57 -0.09 2.87
C LEU A 68 7.47 0.30 4.04
N PRO A 69 8.79 0.27 3.85
CA PRO A 69 9.71 0.83 4.83
C PRO A 69 9.35 2.30 5.15
N PRO A 70 9.45 2.72 6.42
CA PRO A 70 9.24 4.11 6.79
C PRO A 70 10.15 5.04 5.99
N VAL A 71 9.60 6.18 5.56
CA VAL A 71 10.31 7.15 4.74
C VAL A 71 10.51 8.43 5.53
N ASP A 72 11.77 8.84 5.68
CA ASP A 72 12.12 10.07 6.38
C ASP A 72 12.06 11.28 5.43
N ILE A 73 11.09 12.15 5.67
CA ILE A 73 10.92 13.41 4.94
C ILE A 73 11.26 14.65 5.79
N SER A 74 11.81 14.48 6.99
CA SER A 74 12.12 15.60 7.90
C SER A 74 13.05 16.64 7.27
N HIS A 75 13.95 16.21 6.38
CA HIS A 75 14.84 17.09 5.64
C HIS A 75 14.15 17.91 4.53
N LEU A 76 12.91 17.55 4.15
CA LEU A 76 12.11 18.22 3.11
C LEU A 76 11.00 19.11 3.68
N ILE A 77 10.63 18.92 4.95
CA ILE A 77 9.54 19.65 5.61
C ILE A 77 10.06 20.97 6.20
N LYS A 78 9.34 22.06 5.91
CA LYS A 78 9.42 23.34 6.63
C LYS A 78 8.21 23.50 7.57
N PRO A 79 8.29 24.34 8.62
CA PRO A 79 7.19 24.54 9.57
C PRO A 79 5.84 24.92 8.95
N ASP A 80 5.84 25.60 7.79
CA ASP A 80 4.67 26.05 7.05
C ASP A 80 4.23 25.06 5.93
N THR A 81 4.91 23.93 5.81
CA THR A 81 4.60 22.93 4.77
C THR A 81 3.23 22.32 5.04
N LYS A 82 2.30 22.54 4.10
CA LYS A 82 0.94 22.00 4.18
C LYS A 82 0.94 20.48 4.24
N VAL A 83 0.02 19.90 5.03
CA VAL A 83 -0.11 18.45 5.23
C VAL A 83 -0.20 17.68 3.91
N VAL A 84 -1.00 18.14 2.95
CA VAL A 84 -1.11 17.49 1.62
C VAL A 84 0.24 17.46 0.90
N THR A 85 1.02 18.54 1.00
CA THR A 85 2.37 18.59 0.42
C THR A 85 3.29 17.57 1.10
N GLN A 86 3.22 17.43 2.43
CA GLN A 86 3.98 16.43 3.17
C GLN A 86 3.60 15.00 2.72
N LEU A 87 2.31 14.70 2.54
CA LEU A 87 1.82 13.42 2.01
C LEU A 87 2.37 13.13 0.60
N CYS A 88 2.34 14.12 -0.29
CA CYS A 88 2.90 13.98 -1.64
C CYS A 88 4.42 13.74 -1.61
N MET A 89 5.14 14.38 -0.69
CA MET A 89 6.58 14.15 -0.51
C MET A 89 6.86 12.73 0.01
N MET A 90 6.13 12.25 1.02
CA MET A 90 6.25 10.86 1.48
C MET A 90 6.03 9.85 0.36
N LEU A 91 4.98 10.05 -0.46
CA LEU A 91 4.71 9.18 -1.61
C LEU A 91 5.86 9.17 -2.62
N ARG A 92 6.43 10.33 -2.93
CA ARG A 92 7.55 10.45 -3.88
C ARG A 92 8.79 9.71 -3.37
N GLU A 93 9.13 9.94 -2.12
CA GLU A 93 10.27 9.28 -1.47
C GLU A 93 10.04 7.77 -1.27
N ALA A 94 8.79 7.31 -1.22
CA ALA A 94 8.43 5.89 -1.18
C ALA A 94 8.51 5.18 -2.55
N LEU A 95 8.50 5.90 -3.68
CA LEU A 95 8.46 5.31 -5.03
C LEU A 95 9.60 4.33 -5.32
N PRO A 96 10.87 4.56 -4.91
CA PRO A 96 11.93 3.58 -5.08
C PRO A 96 11.61 2.24 -4.38
N GLY A 97 11.05 2.31 -3.16
CA GLY A 97 10.60 1.13 -2.41
C GLY A 97 9.46 0.40 -3.12
N VAL A 98 8.46 1.14 -3.62
CA VAL A 98 7.35 0.59 -4.43
C VAL A 98 7.90 -0.18 -5.65
N ARG A 99 8.81 0.44 -6.40
CA ARG A 99 9.42 -0.17 -7.60
C ARG A 99 10.23 -1.41 -7.25
N SER A 100 10.97 -1.38 -6.14
CA SER A 100 11.76 -2.52 -5.66
C SER A 100 10.85 -3.70 -5.30
N ILE A 101 9.77 -3.45 -4.56
CA ILE A 101 8.78 -4.48 -4.18
C ILE A 101 8.15 -5.09 -5.44
N ILE A 102 7.64 -4.26 -6.36
CA ILE A 102 7.02 -4.73 -7.61
C ILE A 102 8.01 -5.55 -8.44
N SER A 103 9.28 -5.14 -8.49
CA SER A 103 10.32 -5.86 -9.25
C SER A 103 10.66 -7.23 -8.67
N ALA A 104 10.49 -7.40 -7.35
CA ALA A 104 10.76 -8.65 -6.63
C ALA A 104 9.56 -9.61 -6.59
N MET A 105 8.38 -9.21 -7.09
CA MET A 105 7.20 -10.07 -7.15
C MET A 105 7.41 -11.21 -8.17
N ASN A 106 7.00 -12.43 -7.79
CA ASN A 106 7.08 -13.63 -8.65
C ASN A 106 6.30 -13.46 -9.95
N HIS A 107 5.12 -12.83 -9.87
CA HIS A 107 4.33 -12.42 -11.01
C HIS A 107 4.18 -10.91 -10.97
N ARG A 108 4.67 -10.22 -12.00
CA ARG A 108 4.57 -8.75 -12.04
C ARG A 108 3.11 -8.35 -12.32
N PRO A 109 2.56 -7.42 -11.53
CA PRO A 109 1.21 -6.90 -11.69
C PRO A 109 1.10 -5.95 -12.90
#